data_AF-A0A4P7RSL2-F1
#
_entry.id   AF-A0A4P7RSL2-F1
#
_cell.length_a   1.000
_cell.length_b   1.000
_cell.length_c   1.000
_cell.angle_alpha   90.00
_cell.angle_beta   90.00
_cell.angle_gamma   90.00
#
_symmetry.space_group_name_H-M   'P 1'
#
loop_
_entity.id
_entity.type
_entity.pdbx_description
1 polymer ?
#
loop_
_entity_poly.entity_id
_entity_poly.type
_entity_poly.pdbx_seq_one_letter_code
_entity_poly.pdbx_strand_id
1 'polypeptide(L)' 'MPSVEAFDHKDALEPLFTAEFEFLPRTGEYLSIDTTPGYFKYFNVVEVWHRQDKEGGVFRACIRVEETD' A
#
# COMPACT_ATOMS: atom_id res chain seq x y z
N MET A 1 -1.45 -1.13 -14.80
CA MET A 1 -2.32 -0.77 -13.66
C MET A 1 -1.54 0.18 -12.76
N PRO A 2 -2.14 1.12 -12.00
CA PRO A 2 -1.38 1.98 -11.11
C PRO A 2 -0.62 1.14 -10.07
N SER A 3 0.68 1.42 -9.94
CA SER A 3 1.52 0.87 -8.88
C SER A 3 1.29 1.67 -7.60
N VAL A 4 1.01 0.96 -6.51
CA VAL A 4 0.72 1.52 -5.19
C VAL A 4 1.72 0.98 -4.18
N GLU A 5 2.32 1.88 -3.42
CA GLU A 5 3.24 1.57 -2.33
C GLU A 5 2.48 1.53 -1.00
N ALA A 6 2.61 0.43 -0.25
CA ALA A 6 1.94 0.26 1.04
C ALA A 6 2.93 0.38 2.20
N PHE A 7 2.55 1.10 3.25
CA PHE A 7 3.37 1.37 4.43
C PHE A 7 2.65 0.89 5.70
N ASP A 8 3.39 0.34 6.66
CA ASP A 8 2.88 -0.21 7.93
C ASP A 8 2.84 0.82 9.07
N HIS A 9 3.52 1.96 8.93
CA HIS A 9 3.47 3.07 9.87
C HIS A 9 3.73 4.42 9.18
N LYS A 10 3.40 5.52 9.87
CA LYS A 10 3.40 6.88 9.31
C LYS A 10 4.77 7.39 8.86
N ASP A 11 5.82 6.99 9.57
CA ASP A 11 7.19 7.47 9.35
C ASP A 11 8.08 6.42 8.68
N ALA A 12 7.46 5.40 8.07
CA ALA A 12 8.16 4.34 7.35
C ALA A 12 8.96 4.94 6.18
N LEU A 13 10.25 4.62 6.11
CA LEU A 13 11.15 5.08 5.05
C LEU A 13 11.04 4.23 3.78
N GLU A 14 10.60 2.99 3.93
CA GLU A 14 10.46 2.01 2.85
C GLU A 14 9.05 1.40 2.90
N PRO A 15 8.47 1.05 1.74
CA PRO A 15 7.16 0.41 1.71
C PRO A 15 7.27 -1.04 2.23
N LEU A 16 6.26 -1.47 2.97
CA LEU A 16 6.03 -2.87 3.34
C LEU A 16 5.93 -3.75 2.10
N PHE A 17 5.21 -3.29 1.07
CA PHE A 17 5.14 -3.92 -0.25
C PHE A 17 4.72 -2.91 -1.32
N THR A 18 4.91 -3.30 -2.58
CA THR A 18 4.40 -2.56 -3.75
C THR A 18 3.59 -3.52 -4.60
N ALA A 19 2.40 -3.10 -5.02
CA ALA A 19 1.49 -3.91 -5.83
C ALA A 19 0.79 -3.07 -6.90
N GLU A 20 0.33 -3.73 -7.96
CA GLU A 20 -0.54 -3.12 -8.95
C GLU A 20 -2.00 -3.35 -8.61
N PHE A 21 -2.83 -2.31 -8.72
CA PHE A 21 -4.27 -2.41 -8.51
C PHE A 21 -5.02 -1.89 -9.73
N GLU A 22 -6.17 -2.48 -10.07
CA GLU A 22 -7.02 -1.93 -11.14
C GLU A 22 -7.55 -0.54 -10.79
N PHE A 23 -7.80 -0.29 -9.50
CA PHE A 23 -8.24 0.98 -8.95
C PHE A 23 -7.45 1.29 -7.67
N LEU A 24 -7.26 2.57 -7.38
CA LEU A 24 -6.61 3.00 -6.15
C LEU A 24 -7.45 2.55 -4.93
N PRO A 25 -6.84 1.80 -3.98
CA PRO A 25 -7.55 1.43 -2.75
C PRO A 25 -8.00 2.66 -1.97
N ARG A 26 -9.11 2.53 -1.26
CA ARG A 26 -9.72 3.60 -0.46
C ARG A 26 -9.56 3.34 1.04
N THR A 27 -9.52 4.41 1.83
CA THR A 27 -9.57 4.29 3.29
C THR A 27 -10.82 3.52 3.72
N GLY A 28 -10.63 2.52 4.59
CA GLY A 28 -11.64 1.59 5.07
C GLY A 28 -11.78 0.31 4.24
N GLU A 29 -11.07 0.18 3.11
CA GLU A 29 -11.03 -1.08 2.35
C GLU A 29 -10.11 -2.11 3.00
N TYR A 30 -10.42 -3.38 2.71
CA TYR A 30 -9.70 -4.55 3.21
C TYR A 30 -8.83 -5.13 2.10
N LEU A 31 -7.57 -5.45 2.42
CA LEU A 31 -6.63 -6.10 1.53
C LEU A 31 -6.24 -7.47 2.11
N SER A 32 -6.16 -8.48 1.25
CA SER A 32 -5.57 -9.77 1.59
C SER A 32 -4.35 -10.00 0.71
N ILE A 33 -3.22 -10.28 1.33
CA ILE A 33 -1.95 -10.50 0.63
C ILE A 33 -1.52 -11.92 0.87
N ASP A 34 -1.32 -12.66 -0.22
CA ASP A 34 -0.72 -13.99 -0.15
C ASP A 34 0.76 -13.86 0.24
N THR A 35 1.13 -14.52 1.33
CA THR A 35 2.51 -14.63 1.79
C THR A 35 3.01 -16.05 1.62
N THR A 36 4.12 -16.23 0.91
CA THR A 36 4.79 -17.53 0.80
C THR A 36 5.20 -18.01 2.19
N PRO A 37 4.82 -19.23 2.65
CA PRO A 37 4.40 -20.40 1.87
C PRO A 37 2.88 -20.70 1.81
N GLY A 38 2.01 -19.69 1.88
CA GLY A 38 0.56 -19.82 1.60
C GLY A 38 -0.36 -19.33 2.72
N TYR A 39 0.06 -18.33 3.50
CA TYR A 39 -0.82 -17.68 4.48
C TYR A 39 -1.24 -16.32 3.96
N PHE A 40 -2.51 -15.96 4.15
CA PHE A 40 -2.96 -14.60 3.89
C PHE A 40 -2.67 -13.72 5.10
N LYS A 41 -2.05 -12.57 4.85
CA LYS A 41 -2.09 -11.44 5.78
C LYS A 41 -3.22 -10.52 5.36
N TYR A 42 -4.00 -10.09 6.33
CA TYR A 42 -5.13 -9.20 6.12
C TYR A 42 -4.77 -7.80 6.62
N PHE A 43 -5.20 -6.79 5.89
CA PHE A 43 -4.90 -5.41 6.19
C PHE A 43 -6.11 -4.51 5.98
N ASN A 44 -6.21 -3.47 6.80
CA ASN A 44 -7.10 -2.34 6.57
C ASN A 44 -6.32 -1.18 5.96
N VAL A 45 -6.84 -0.58 4.90
CA VAL A 45 -6.33 0.70 4.38
C VAL A 45 -6.82 1.81 5.30
N VAL A 46 -5.89 2.51 5.93
CA VAL A 46 -6.19 3.55 6.92
C VAL A 46 -5.86 4.96 6.43
N GLU A 47 -5.07 5.07 5.36
CA GLU A 47 -4.69 6.35 4.76
C GLU A 47 -4.32 6.16 3.29
N VAL A 48 -4.56 7.19 2.47
CA VAL A 48 -4.22 7.22 1.05
C VAL A 48 -3.65 8.59 0.71
N TRP A 49 -2.48 8.63 0.06
CA TRP A 49 -1.86 9.87 -0.40
C TRP A 49 -1.09 9.65 -1.69
N HIS A 50 -0.58 10.75 -2.27
CA HIS A 50 0.33 10.69 -3.41
C HIS A 50 1.64 11.36 -3.02
N ARG A 51 2.77 10.69 -3.30
CA ARG A 51 4.10 11.32 -3.20
C ARG A 51 4.61 11.63 -4.60
N GLN A 52 5.28 12.75 -4.76
CA GLN A 52 5.99 13.07 -5.99
C GLN A 52 7.41 12.54 -5.87
N ASP A 53 7.82 11.71 -6.82
CA ASP A 53 9.20 11.25 -6.90
C ASP A 53 10.12 12.42 -7.25
N LYS A 54 11.24 12.55 -6.53
CA LYS A 54 12.18 13.67 -6.73
C LYS A 54 12.91 13.53 -8.05
N GLU A 55 13.16 12.29 -8.49
CA GLU A 55 13.72 12.00 -9.80
C GLU A 55 12.59 11.79 -10.80
N GLY A 56 12.37 12.77 -11.66
CA GLY A 56 11.41 12.67 -12.78
C GLY A 56 9.99 13.15 -12.48
N GLY A 57 9.66 13.54 -11.24
CA GLY A 57 8.41 14.23 -10.91
C GLY A 57 7.14 13.37 -11.03
N VAL A 58 7.30 12.05 -11.13
CA VAL A 58 6.19 11.09 -11.25
C VAL A 58 5.45 11.02 -9.91
N PHE A 59 4.11 11.12 -9.97
CA PHE A 59 3.27 10.88 -8.80
C PHE A 59 3.10 9.39 -8.56
N ARG A 60 3.45 8.93 -7.36
CA ARG A 60 3.18 7.57 -6.89
C ARG A 60 2.05 7.58 -5.89
N ALA A 61 1.13 6.65 -6.07
CA ALA A 61 0.09 6.39 -5.10
C ALA A 61 0.65 5.61 -3.92
N CYS A 62 0.27 6.02 -2.71
CA CYS A 62 0.70 5.41 -1.48
C CYS A 62 -0.51 5.15 -0.58
N ILE A 63 -0.44 4.05 0.17
CA ILE A 63 -1.42 3.69 1.18
C ILE A 63 -0.73 3.36 2.50
N ARG A 64 -1.39 3.65 3.62
CA ARG A 64 -1.00 3.14 4.93
C ARG A 64 -1.96 2.03 5.29
N VAL A 65 -1.40 0.93 5.77
CA VAL A 65 -2.14 -0.26 6.12
C VAL A 65 -1.89 -0.63 7.58
N GLU A 66 -2.90 -1.22 8.20
CA GLU A 66 -2.83 -1.82 9.53
C GLU A 66 -3.18 -3.31 9.41
N GLU A 67 -2.32 -4.19 9.90
CA GLU A 67 -2.57 -5.64 9.91
C GLU A 67 -3.77 -5.96 10.80
N THR A 68 -4.63 -6.85 10.34
CA THR A 68 -5.81 -7.34 11.06
C THR A 68 -5.70 -8.84 11.30
N ASP A 69 -6.12 -9.29 12.48
CA ASP A 69 -6.23 -10.71 12.85
C ASP A 69 -7.35 -11.44 12.09
#